data_AF-A0A526Z5K2-F1
#
_entry.id   AF-A0A526Z5K2-F1
#
_cell.length_a   1.000
_cell.length_b   1.000
_cell.length_c   1.000
_cell.angle_alpha   90.00
_cell.angle_beta   90.00
_cell.angle_gamma   90.00
#
_symmetry.space_group_name_H-M   'P 1'
#
loop_
_entity.id
_entity.type
_entity.pdbx_description
1 polymer ?
#
loop_
_entity_poly.entity_id
_entity_poly.type
_entity_poly.pdbx_seq_one_letter_code
_entity_poly.pdbx_strand_id
1 'polypeptide(L)' 'WFVGWANKDNRNIVFARLVIDTKRSDTPKGPQTRTMFLKELPNLIDKSK' A
#
# COMPACT_ATOMS: atom_id res chain seq x y z
N TRP A 1 2.00 2.16 8.55
CA TRP A 1 2.53 2.94 7.42
C TRP A 1 3.18 2.03 6.40
N PHE A 2 3.00 2.35 5.12
CA PHE A 2 3.76 1.83 3.99
C PHE A 2 3.82 2.92 2.93
N VAL A 3 5.02 3.42 2.62
CA VAL A 3 5.25 4.55 1.72
C VAL A 3 6.35 4.18 0.74
N GLY A 4 6.32 4.72 -0.47
CA GLY A 4 7.34 4.46 -1.47
C GLY A 4 6.93 4.83 -2.88
N TRP A 5 7.65 4.29 -3.85
CA TRP A 5 7.37 4.42 -5.26
C TRP A 5 7.40 3.04 -5.93
N ALA A 6 6.74 2.92 -7.07
CA ALA A 6 6.82 1.75 -7.93
C ALA A 6 6.99 2.19 -9.38
N ASN A 7 7.77 1.42 -10.13
CA ASN A 7 7.97 1.57 -11.56
C ASN A 7 7.48 0.30 -12.25
N LYS A 8 6.73 0.47 -13.35
CA LYS A 8 6.40 -0.59 -14.29
C LYS A 8 6.31 -0.01 -15.70
N ASP A 9 7.15 -0.51 -16.60
CA ASP A 9 7.31 0.00 -17.96
C ASP A 9 7.52 1.52 -17.95
N ASN A 10 6.69 2.28 -18.65
CA ASN A 10 6.76 3.74 -18.71
C ASN A 10 5.92 4.45 -17.62
N ARG A 11 5.46 3.73 -16.60
CA ARG A 11 4.64 4.28 -15.51
C ARG A 11 5.39 4.29 -14.19
N ASN A 12 5.50 5.49 -13.61
CA ASN A 12 6.01 5.72 -12.27
C ASN A 12 4.87 6.18 -11.36
N ILE A 13 4.77 5.59 -10.17
CA ILE A 13 3.81 6.00 -9.16
C ILE A 13 4.49 6.23 -7.82
N VAL A 14 4.00 7.21 -7.07
CA VAL A 14 4.31 7.41 -5.65
C VAL A 14 3.08 7.01 -4.86
N PHE A 15 3.28 6.37 -3.71
CA PHE A 15 2.19 5.94 -2.85
C PHE A 15 2.50 6.17 -1.37
N ALA A 16 1.42 6.37 -0.61
CA ALA A 16 1.42 6.37 0.83
C ALA A 16 0.16 5.68 1.37
N ARG A 17 0.34 4.74 2.29
CA ARG A 17 -0.75 4.03 2.99
C ARG A 17 -0.54 4.12 4.49
N LEU A 18 -1.51 4.72 5.18
CA LEU A 18 -1.62 4.72 6.63
C LEU A 18 -2.78 3.80 7.04
N VAL A 19 -2.57 3.00 8.07
CA VAL A 19 -3.61 2.25 8.77
C VAL A 19 -3.47 2.57 10.25
N ILE A 20 -4.53 3.11 10.84
CA ILE A 20 -4.68 3.33 12.28
C ILE A 20 -5.71 2.32 12.75
N ASP A 21 -5.34 1.48 13.71
CA ASP A 21 -6.25 0.51 14.32
C ASP A 21 -6.70 1.03 15.69
N THR A 22 -7.94 0.74 16.06
CA THR A 22 -8.50 1.09 17.37
C THR A 22 -8.22 0.02 18.43
N LYS A 23 -7.70 -1.15 18.02
CA LYS A 23 -7.32 -2.25 18.91
C LYS A 23 -5.83 -2.55 18.81
N ARG A 24 -5.25 -2.97 19.95
CA ARG A 24 -3.89 -3.50 19.98
C ARG A 24 -3.85 -4.81 19.20
N SER A 25 -2.81 -4.98 18.40
CA SER A 25 -2.58 -6.19 17.60
C SER A 25 -1.24 -6.79 18.00
N ASP A 26 -1.19 -8.12 18.07
CA ASP A 26 0.02 -8.88 18.41
C ASP A 26 1.06 -8.88 17.28
N THR A 27 0.65 -8.46 16.08
CA THR A 27 1.45 -8.44 14.87
C THR A 27 1.79 -7.00 14.43
N PRO A 28 3.01 -6.72 13.96
CA PRO A 28 3.37 -5.41 13.44
C PRO A 28 2.46 -4.97 12.29
N LYS A 29 1.83 -3.80 12.42
CA LYS A 29 0.89 -3.26 11.41
C LYS A 29 1.55 -2.82 10.11
N GLY A 30 2.84 -2.46 10.14
CA GLY A 30 3.59 -2.04 8.95
C GLY A 30 3.63 -3.13 7.85
N PRO A 31 4.19 -4.32 8.14
CA PRO A 31 4.17 -5.47 7.23
C PRO A 31 2.76 -5.86 6.76
N GLN A 32 1.75 -5.81 7.63
CA GLN A 32 0.36 -6.07 7.24
C GLN A 32 -0.16 -5.03 6.23
N THR A 33 0.11 -3.74 6.50
CA THR A 33 -0.26 -2.64 5.61
C THR A 33 0.39 -2.82 4.23
N ARG A 34 1.66 -3.22 4.19
CA ARG A 34 2.38 -3.53 2.93
C ARG A 34 1.71 -4.67 2.17
N THR A 35 1.45 -5.80 2.83
CA THR A 35 0.84 -6.98 2.17
C THR A 35 -0.54 -6.66 1.62
N MET A 36 -1.39 -5.94 2.36
CA MET A 36 -2.70 -5.52 1.87
C MET A 36 -2.58 -4.54 0.70
N PHE A 37 -1.72 -3.52 0.83
CA PHE A 37 -1.53 -2.53 -0.23
C PHE A 37 -1.05 -3.17 -1.54
N LEU A 38 -0.07 -4.09 -1.49
CA LEU A 38 0.44 -4.74 -2.70
C LEU A 38 -0.61 -5.61 -3.40
N LYS A 39 -1.54 -6.23 -2.65
CA LYS A 39 -2.68 -6.96 -3.23
C LYS A 39 -3.68 -6.03 -3.91
N GLU A 40 -3.91 -4.85 -3.34
CA GLU A 40 -4.86 -3.85 -3.87
C GLU A 40 -4.27 -3.02 -5.02
N LEU A 41 -2.93 -2.94 -5.11
CA LEU A 41 -2.22 -2.01 -5.98
C LEU A 41 -2.64 -2.08 -7.46
N PRO A 42 -2.77 -3.26 -8.11
CA PRO A 42 -3.20 -3.33 -9.51
C PRO A 42 -4.55 -2.62 -9.75
N ASN A 43 -5.52 -2.86 -8.87
CA ASN A 43 -6.84 -2.25 -8.98
C ASN A 43 -6.83 -0.73 -8.76
N LEU A 44 -5.94 -0.22 -7.88
CA LEU A 44 -5.76 1.22 -7.65
C LEU A 44 -5.11 1.91 -8.85
N ILE A 45 -4.20 1.21 -9.54
CA ILE A 45 -3.53 1.67 -10.75
C ILE A 45 -4.52 1.76 -11.93
N ASP A 46 -5.49 0.86 -12.02
CA ASP A 46 -6.52 0.86 -13.07
C ASP A 46 -7.56 1.97 -12.86
N LYS A 47 -7.97 2.23 -11.61
CA LYS A 47 -8.92 3.31 -11.27
C LYS A 47 -8.37 4.73 -11.39
N SER A 48 -7.07 4.89 -11.53
CA SER A 48 -6.40 6.19 -11.64
C SER A 48 -6.14 6.61 -13.10
N LYS A 49 -6.62 5.84 -14.08
CA LYS A 49 -6.78 6.29 -15.46
C LYS A 49 -8.09 7.07 -15.59
#